data_AF-M4VKZ7-F1
#
_entry.id   AF-M4VKZ7-F1
#
_cell.length_a   1.000
_cell.length_b   1.000
_cell.length_c   1.000
_cell.angle_alpha   90.00
_cell.angle_beta   90.00
_cell.angle_gamma   90.00
#
_symmetry.space_group_name_H-M   'P 1'
#
loop_
_entity.id
_entity.type
_entity.pdbx_description
1 polymer ?
#
loop_
_entity_poly.entity_id
_entity_poly.type
_entity_poly.pdbx_seq_one_letter_code
_entity_poly.pdbx_strand_id
1 'polypeptide(L)'
;MRSKIRALILLLTCVVISASSALAQPIQKPQSGTAISDTAMHYTKMVAVDCATKAHLWTTAGCLRTLSESSRVMVSNYMETLEREGQTSFVELVKNNCAASTAAEQGTYPAEAMKSAFIECANTISDVAENSRLVPDLAHYELLAGPILCMSNDRRCRHVEHRLKQFLYK
;
A
#
# COMPACT_ATOMS: atom_id res chain seq x y z
N MET A 1 -49.00 0.25 49.25
CA MET A 1 -49.85 1.20 48.49
C MET A 1 -48.94 2.27 47.92
N ARG A 2 -48.78 2.26 46.59
CA ARG A 2 -49.29 3.32 45.70
C ARG A 2 -48.61 4.66 46.02
N SER A 3 -47.57 4.99 45.27
CA SER A 3 -47.72 5.75 44.01
C SER A 3 -48.53 7.02 44.23
N LYS A 4 -47.94 8.13 43.81
CA LYS A 4 -48.47 9.16 42.90
C LYS A 4 -48.00 10.52 43.43
N ILE A 5 -47.54 11.49 42.64
CA ILE A 5 -47.46 11.73 41.20
C ILE A 5 -46.89 13.17 41.09
N ARG A 6 -46.43 13.54 39.90
CA ARG A 6 -46.21 14.92 39.37
C ARG A 6 -44.89 15.59 39.79
N ALA A 7 -43.90 15.66 38.89
CA ALA A 7 -43.85 16.54 37.70
C ALA A 7 -43.61 18.00 38.12
N LEU A 8 -42.71 18.78 37.53
CA LEU A 8 -42.38 18.93 36.11
C LEU A 8 -41.14 19.88 36.05
N ILE A 9 -40.30 19.76 35.00
CA ILE A 9 -39.36 20.81 34.45
C ILE A 9 -37.98 20.86 35.15
N LEU A 10 -36.79 20.69 34.54
CA LEU A 10 -36.24 20.79 33.16
C LEU A 10 -35.37 19.54 32.85
N LEU A 11 -35.45 18.85 31.70
CA LEU A 11 -34.99 19.19 30.34
C LEU A 11 -33.48 19.53 30.23
N LEU A 12 -32.83 18.87 29.24
CA LEU A 12 -31.43 18.94 28.79
C LEU A 12 -30.44 18.07 29.62
N THR A 13 -29.80 17.01 29.12
CA THR A 13 -29.48 16.58 27.75
C THR A 13 -29.17 15.08 27.73
N CYS A 14 -29.76 14.37 26.75
CA CYS A 14 -29.21 13.15 26.15
C CYS A 14 -27.71 13.37 25.80
N VAL A 15 -26.83 12.39 25.89
CA VAL A 15 -26.61 11.42 24.83
C VAL A 15 -26.12 10.09 25.40
N VAL A 16 -26.75 9.05 24.86
CA VAL A 16 -26.61 7.62 25.09
C VAL A 16 -25.17 7.17 24.84
N ILE A 17 -24.61 6.47 25.83
CA ILE A 17 -23.45 5.59 25.64
C ILE A 17 -23.95 4.38 24.86
N SER A 18 -23.95 4.47 23.53
CA SER A 18 -24.05 3.28 22.68
C SER A 18 -22.65 2.73 22.51
N ALA A 19 -22.37 1.65 23.26
CA ALA A 19 -21.25 0.77 23.03
C ALA A 19 -21.39 0.14 21.63
N SER A 20 -20.82 0.80 20.62
CA SER A 20 -20.59 0.18 19.33
C SER A 20 -19.45 -0.82 19.50
N SER A 21 -19.83 -2.07 19.75
CA SER A 21 -18.95 -3.22 19.53
C SER A 21 -18.69 -3.26 18.04
N ALA A 22 -17.67 -2.54 17.58
CA ALA A 22 -17.11 -2.74 16.26
C ALA A 22 -16.56 -4.17 16.26
N LEU A 23 -17.38 -5.10 15.79
CA LEU A 23 -16.92 -6.37 15.26
C LEU A 23 -15.81 -6.03 14.27
N ALA A 24 -14.57 -6.22 14.70
CA ALA A 24 -13.43 -6.31 13.81
C ALA A 24 -13.78 -7.41 12.80
N GLN A 25 -14.26 -6.99 11.63
CA GLN A 25 -14.45 -7.92 10.52
C GLN A 25 -13.08 -8.53 10.25
N PRO A 26 -12.99 -9.87 10.15
CA PRO A 26 -11.72 -10.47 9.78
C PRO A 26 -11.31 -9.87 8.44
N ILE A 27 -10.15 -9.21 8.42
CA ILE A 27 -9.46 -8.81 7.18
C ILE A 27 -9.55 -10.03 6.28
N GLN A 28 -10.29 -9.91 5.16
CA GLN A 28 -10.46 -10.99 4.23
C GLN A 28 -9.08 -11.50 3.88
N LYS A 29 -8.84 -12.77 4.22
CA LYS A 29 -7.64 -13.51 3.84
C LYS A 29 -7.43 -13.24 2.34
N PRO A 30 -6.23 -12.81 1.90
CA PRO A 30 -6.00 -12.55 0.48
C PRO A 30 -6.46 -13.78 -0.29
N GLN A 31 -7.31 -13.58 -1.30
CA GLN A 31 -7.79 -14.66 -2.14
C GLN A 31 -6.56 -15.33 -2.78
N SER A 32 -6.13 -16.45 -2.21
CA SER A 32 -5.15 -17.33 -2.80
C SER A 32 -5.80 -17.93 -4.05
N GLY A 33 -5.64 -17.27 -5.19
CA GLY A 33 -6.27 -17.74 -6.44
C GLY A 33 -6.17 -16.82 -7.64
N THR A 34 -5.84 -15.53 -7.50
CA THR A 34 -5.51 -14.73 -8.68
C THR A 34 -4.13 -15.11 -9.18
N ALA A 35 -4.05 -15.59 -10.42
CA ALA A 35 -2.78 -15.72 -11.10
C ALA A 35 -2.06 -14.37 -11.05
N ILE A 36 -0.78 -14.37 -10.65
CA ILE A 36 0.04 -13.17 -10.65
C ILE A 36 0.02 -12.62 -12.08
N SER A 37 -0.34 -11.34 -12.26
CA SER A 37 -0.34 -10.74 -13.59
C SER A 37 1.04 -10.85 -14.23
N ASP A 38 1.12 -11.04 -15.55
CA ASP A 38 2.41 -11.12 -16.27
C ASP A 38 3.29 -9.91 -15.98
N THR A 39 2.67 -8.74 -15.78
CA THR A 39 3.35 -7.51 -15.40
C THR A 39 3.92 -7.56 -13.98
N ALA A 40 3.15 -8.03 -12.99
CA ALA A 40 3.67 -8.23 -11.63
C ALA A 40 4.79 -9.28 -11.61
N MET A 41 4.67 -10.31 -12.44
CA MET A 41 5.69 -11.34 -12.59
C MET A 41 6.98 -10.78 -13.22
N HIS A 42 6.85 -9.94 -14.26
CA HIS A 42 7.96 -9.23 -14.89
C HIS A 42 8.72 -8.35 -13.89
N TYR A 43 8.03 -7.46 -13.17
CA TYR A 43 8.70 -6.59 -12.20
C TYR A 43 9.23 -7.35 -10.99
N THR A 44 8.58 -8.44 -10.56
CA THR A 44 9.15 -9.33 -9.54
C THR A 44 10.51 -9.86 -9.96
N LYS A 45 10.65 -10.29 -11.22
CA LYS A 45 11.93 -10.76 -11.77
C LYS A 45 12.97 -9.65 -11.80
N MET A 46 12.61 -8.46 -12.29
CA MET A 46 13.56 -7.33 -12.36
C MET A 46 14.02 -6.90 -10.97
N VAL A 47 13.09 -6.70 -10.03
CA VAL A 47 13.42 -6.36 -8.63
C VAL A 47 14.31 -7.44 -8.01
N ALA A 48 14.03 -8.72 -8.26
CA ALA A 48 14.87 -9.78 -7.73
C ALA A 48 16.32 -9.70 -8.27
N VAL A 49 16.49 -9.41 -9.57
CA VAL A 49 17.83 -9.27 -10.21
C VAL A 49 18.55 -8.02 -9.71
N ASP A 50 17.89 -6.86 -9.78
CA ASP A 50 18.51 -5.55 -9.60
C ASP A 50 18.67 -5.17 -8.12
N CYS A 51 17.82 -5.71 -7.24
CA CYS A 51 17.77 -5.33 -5.83
C CYS A 51 18.15 -6.44 -4.85
N ALA A 52 17.83 -7.71 -5.15
CA ALA A 52 17.91 -8.79 -4.15
C ALA A 52 19.08 -9.77 -4.36
N THR A 53 19.80 -9.71 -5.48
CA THR A 53 20.90 -10.67 -5.78
C THR A 53 22.09 -10.53 -4.83
N LYS A 54 22.34 -9.34 -4.26
CA LYS A 54 23.38 -9.08 -3.25
C LYS A 54 22.86 -8.16 -2.14
N ALA A 55 23.46 -8.27 -0.97
CA ALA A 55 23.19 -7.34 0.13
C ALA A 55 23.52 -5.90 -0.31
N HIS A 56 22.69 -4.94 0.11
CA HIS A 56 22.85 -3.50 -0.14
C HIS A 56 22.60 -3.00 -1.57
N LEU A 57 22.01 -3.81 -2.46
CA LEU A 57 21.63 -3.30 -3.79
C LEU A 57 20.35 -2.45 -3.77
N TRP A 58 19.54 -2.54 -2.72
CA TRP A 58 18.29 -1.80 -2.52
C TRP A 58 18.40 -0.29 -2.68
N THR A 59 19.58 0.28 -2.45
CA THR A 59 19.83 1.74 -2.51
C THR A 59 20.61 2.16 -3.76
N THR A 60 20.88 1.22 -4.67
CA THR A 60 21.61 1.51 -5.91
C THR A 60 20.70 2.17 -6.94
N ALA A 61 21.26 3.01 -7.80
CA ALA A 61 20.49 3.68 -8.86
C ALA A 61 19.74 2.69 -9.77
N GLY A 62 20.32 1.51 -10.05
CA GLY A 62 19.67 0.45 -10.83
C GLY A 62 18.41 -0.08 -10.14
N CYS A 63 18.53 -0.48 -8.88
CA CYS A 63 17.37 -0.94 -8.12
C CYS A 63 16.30 0.15 -7.97
N LEU A 64 16.69 1.39 -7.65
CA LEU A 64 15.75 2.49 -7.48
C LEU A 64 14.98 2.79 -8.77
N ARG A 65 15.62 2.70 -9.93
CA ARG A 65 14.95 2.81 -11.22
C ARG A 65 13.92 1.70 -11.43
N THR A 66 14.30 0.45 -11.21
CA THR A 66 13.40 -0.70 -11.34
C THR A 66 12.19 -0.59 -10.40
N LEU A 67 12.40 -0.11 -9.17
CA LEU A 67 11.30 0.17 -8.23
C LEU A 67 10.41 1.33 -8.69
N SER A 68 10.97 2.38 -9.27
CA SER A 68 10.20 3.48 -9.85
C SER A 68 9.34 3.04 -11.03
N GLU A 69 9.88 2.23 -11.94
CA GLU A 69 9.14 1.66 -13.06
C GLU A 69 7.98 0.76 -12.58
N SER A 70 8.25 -0.11 -11.60
CA SER A 70 7.23 -0.94 -10.97
C SER A 70 6.15 -0.10 -10.28
N SER A 71 6.56 0.98 -9.60
CA SER A 71 5.64 1.90 -8.91
C SER A 71 4.73 2.60 -9.91
N ARG A 72 5.27 3.11 -11.03
CA ARG A 72 4.48 3.74 -12.09
C ARG A 72 3.38 2.82 -12.60
N VAL A 73 3.74 1.57 -12.93
CA VAL A 73 2.77 0.61 -13.48
C VAL A 73 1.68 0.25 -12.48
N MET A 74 2.04 -0.01 -11.23
CA MET A 74 1.07 -0.28 -10.17
C MET A 74 0.13 0.91 -9.94
N VAL A 75 0.68 2.12 -9.88
CA VAL A 75 -0.07 3.37 -9.70
C VAL A 75 -1.03 3.61 -10.86
N SER A 76 -0.57 3.46 -12.11
CA SER A 76 -1.42 3.58 -13.30
C SER A 76 -2.58 2.59 -13.27
N ASN A 77 -2.32 1.30 -13.03
CA ASN A 77 -3.36 0.28 -12.99
C ASN A 77 -4.38 0.53 -11.86
N TYR A 78 -3.92 1.03 -10.71
CA TYR A 78 -4.79 1.33 -9.60
C TYR A 78 -5.65 2.57 -9.87
N MET A 79 -5.07 3.63 -10.45
CA MET A 79 -5.82 4.82 -10.88
C MET A 79 -6.87 4.48 -11.95
N GLU A 80 -6.55 3.62 -12.93
CA GLU A 80 -7.53 3.15 -13.92
C GLU A 80 -8.71 2.41 -13.27
N THR A 81 -8.43 1.63 -12.21
CA THR A 81 -9.47 0.94 -11.45
C THR A 81 -10.34 1.94 -10.68
N LEU A 82 -9.74 2.91 -9.99
CA LEU A 82 -10.47 3.96 -9.29
C LEU A 82 -11.33 4.79 -10.26
N GLU A 83 -10.78 5.16 -11.42
CA GLU A 83 -11.48 5.94 -12.44
C GLU A 83 -12.69 5.18 -13.01
N ARG A 84 -12.51 3.89 -13.34
CA ARG A 84 -13.61 3.03 -13.83
C ARG A 84 -14.76 2.92 -12.83
N GLU A 85 -14.46 2.96 -11.54
CA GLU A 85 -15.45 2.92 -10.45
C GLU A 85 -15.94 4.32 -10.02
N GLY A 86 -15.57 5.38 -10.75
CA GLY A 86 -16.03 6.75 -10.51
C GLY A 86 -15.36 7.47 -9.33
N GLN A 87 -14.25 6.94 -8.81
CA GLN A 87 -13.52 7.45 -7.64
C GLN A 87 -12.50 8.54 -8.00
N THR A 88 -12.92 9.58 -8.73
CA THR A 88 -12.02 10.59 -9.32
C THR A 88 -11.20 11.39 -8.30
N SER A 89 -11.75 11.66 -7.11
CA SER A 89 -11.00 12.32 -6.03
C SER A 89 -9.82 11.47 -5.53
N PHE A 90 -10.00 10.15 -5.47
CA PHE A 90 -8.93 9.23 -5.09
C PHE A 90 -7.90 9.07 -6.19
N VAL A 91 -8.28 9.15 -7.47
CA VAL A 91 -7.32 9.19 -8.59
C VAL A 91 -6.34 10.34 -8.43
N GLU A 92 -6.83 11.57 -8.19
CA GLU A 92 -5.95 12.73 -8.02
C GLU A 92 -5.10 12.63 -6.74
N LEU A 93 -5.63 12.05 -5.66
CA LEU A 93 -4.85 11.81 -4.44
C LEU A 93 -3.68 10.84 -4.69
N VAL A 94 -3.95 9.70 -5.34
CA VAL A 94 -2.92 8.73 -5.71
C VAL A 94 -1.89 9.36 -6.64
N LYS A 95 -2.33 10.05 -7.70
CA LYS A 95 -1.46 10.71 -8.67
C LYS A 95 -0.49 11.69 -8.01
N ASN A 96 -0.98 12.55 -7.13
CA ASN A 96 -0.16 13.60 -6.51
C ASN A 96 0.85 13.03 -5.52
N ASN A 97 0.45 12.07 -4.68
CA ASN A 97 1.32 11.53 -3.64
C ASN A 97 2.25 10.41 -4.13
N CYS A 98 1.93 9.77 -5.26
CA CYS A 98 2.80 8.77 -5.86
C CYS A 98 3.75 9.31 -6.93
N ALA A 99 3.59 10.55 -7.41
CA ALA A 99 4.42 11.10 -8.50
C ALA A 99 5.93 11.01 -8.22
N ALA A 100 6.36 11.30 -6.99
CA ALA A 100 7.77 11.24 -6.62
C ALA A 100 8.35 9.81 -6.64
N SER A 101 7.50 8.79 -6.45
CA SER A 101 7.94 7.38 -6.47
C SER A 101 8.44 6.93 -7.84
N THR A 102 8.08 7.64 -8.92
CA THR A 102 8.46 7.32 -10.30
C THR A 102 9.69 8.11 -10.76
N ALA A 103 10.24 8.99 -9.93
CA ALA A 103 11.26 9.96 -10.35
C ALA A 103 12.55 9.31 -10.87
N ALA A 104 12.98 8.17 -10.33
CA ALA A 104 14.24 7.51 -10.74
C ALA A 104 14.21 6.92 -12.16
N GLU A 105 13.05 6.93 -12.84
CA GLU A 105 12.96 6.68 -14.28
C GLU A 105 13.68 7.76 -15.10
N GLN A 106 13.71 8.99 -14.60
CA GLN A 106 14.18 10.17 -15.34
C GLN A 106 15.55 10.68 -14.86
N GLY A 107 16.10 10.14 -13.78
CA GLY A 107 17.32 10.65 -13.18
C GLY A 107 17.87 9.78 -12.06
N THR A 108 18.97 10.26 -11.45
CA THR A 108 19.55 9.64 -10.26
C THR A 108 19.18 10.47 -9.05
N TYR A 109 18.68 9.81 -8.01
CA TYR A 109 18.20 10.45 -6.80
C TYR A 109 18.83 9.79 -5.56
N PRO A 110 19.00 10.54 -4.45
CA PRO A 110 19.44 9.96 -3.19
C PRO A 110 18.49 8.84 -2.73
N ALA A 111 19.05 7.72 -2.26
CA ALA A 111 18.26 6.56 -1.84
C ALA A 111 17.25 6.89 -0.74
N GLU A 112 17.61 7.73 0.24
CA GLU A 112 16.67 8.15 1.30
C GLU A 112 15.52 9.02 0.76
N ALA A 113 15.75 9.82 -0.29
CA ALA A 113 14.69 10.59 -0.94
C ALA A 113 13.72 9.65 -1.67
N MET A 114 14.23 8.67 -2.42
CA MET A 114 13.40 7.69 -3.10
C MET A 114 12.62 6.81 -2.11
N LYS A 115 13.27 6.34 -1.05
CA LYS A 115 12.62 5.61 0.04
C LYS A 115 11.46 6.40 0.64
N SER A 116 11.64 7.70 0.90
CA SER A 116 10.57 8.57 1.41
C SER A 116 9.42 8.68 0.41
N ALA A 117 9.71 8.83 -0.88
CA ALA A 117 8.69 8.85 -1.92
C ALA A 117 7.93 7.52 -2.06
N PHE A 118 8.62 6.38 -1.93
CA PHE A 118 7.98 5.07 -1.91
C PHE A 118 7.07 4.88 -0.70
N ILE A 119 7.50 5.33 0.49
CA ILE A 119 6.69 5.32 1.71
C ILE A 119 5.42 6.16 1.53
N GLU A 120 5.56 7.38 1.04
CA GLU A 120 4.43 8.29 0.80
C GLU A 120 3.38 7.67 -0.13
N CYS A 121 3.85 7.09 -1.24
CA CYS A 121 2.99 6.41 -2.18
C CYS A 121 2.30 5.17 -1.56
N ALA A 122 3.07 4.34 -0.84
CA ALA A 122 2.54 3.12 -0.22
C ALA A 122 1.46 3.42 0.84
N ASN A 123 1.67 4.47 1.63
CA ASN A 123 0.69 4.95 2.61
C ASN A 123 -0.56 5.49 1.92
N THR A 124 -0.40 6.34 0.90
CA THR A 124 -1.54 6.88 0.15
C THR A 124 -2.40 5.77 -0.46
N ILE A 125 -1.76 4.76 -1.07
CA ILE A 125 -2.48 3.62 -1.65
C ILE A 125 -3.22 2.83 -0.57
N SER A 126 -2.59 2.61 0.59
CA SER A 126 -3.24 1.93 1.71
C SER A 126 -4.47 2.69 2.19
N ASP A 127 -4.35 4.01 2.38
CA ASP A 127 -5.45 4.86 2.83
C ASP A 127 -6.57 4.90 1.80
N VAL A 128 -6.24 5.02 0.51
CA VAL A 128 -7.24 5.00 -0.56
C VAL A 128 -7.93 3.64 -0.64
N ALA A 129 -7.21 2.53 -0.47
CA ALA A 129 -7.80 1.20 -0.49
C ALA A 129 -8.80 0.99 0.66
N GLU A 130 -8.49 1.51 1.86
CA GLU A 130 -9.39 1.47 3.01
C GLU A 130 -10.66 2.31 2.76
N ASN A 131 -10.49 3.53 2.24
CA ASN A 131 -11.60 4.49 2.09
C ASN A 131 -12.46 4.22 0.85
N SER A 132 -11.89 3.72 -0.23
CA SER A 132 -12.61 3.38 -1.48
C SER A 132 -13.17 1.95 -1.47
N ARG A 133 -12.63 1.07 -0.61
CA ARG A 133 -12.83 -0.39 -0.64
C ARG A 133 -12.38 -1.06 -1.95
N LEU A 134 -11.57 -0.37 -2.75
CA LEU A 134 -10.96 -0.90 -3.96
C LEU A 134 -9.48 -1.15 -3.68
N VAL A 135 -9.06 -2.41 -3.76
CA VAL A 135 -7.67 -2.79 -3.47
C VAL A 135 -6.81 -2.76 -4.75
N PRO A 136 -5.53 -2.35 -4.66
CA PRO A 136 -4.60 -2.51 -5.77
C PRO A 136 -4.29 -4.00 -6.00
N ASP A 137 -3.63 -4.31 -7.12
CA ASP A 137 -3.02 -5.62 -7.32
C ASP A 137 -2.00 -5.90 -6.20
N LEU A 138 -2.30 -6.89 -5.36
CA LEU A 138 -1.52 -7.15 -4.14
C LEU A 138 -0.09 -7.60 -4.45
N ALA A 139 0.11 -8.34 -5.55
CA ALA A 139 1.43 -8.79 -5.95
C ALA A 139 2.33 -7.60 -6.32
N HIS A 140 1.82 -6.65 -7.09
CA HIS A 140 2.52 -5.40 -7.37
C HIS A 140 2.69 -4.50 -6.14
N TYR A 141 1.69 -4.43 -5.26
CA TYR A 141 1.81 -3.63 -4.02
C TYR A 141 2.92 -4.17 -3.11
N GLU A 142 3.10 -5.49 -3.03
CA GLU A 142 4.22 -6.10 -2.30
C GLU A 142 5.58 -5.72 -2.89
N LEU A 143 5.67 -5.43 -4.20
CA LEU A 143 6.88 -4.91 -4.85
C LEU A 143 7.17 -3.44 -4.53
N LEU A 144 6.22 -2.71 -3.94
CA LEU A 144 6.47 -1.39 -3.36
C LEU A 144 6.81 -1.51 -1.86
N ALA A 145 6.02 -2.28 -1.10
CA ALA A 145 6.14 -2.38 0.35
C ALA A 145 7.38 -3.18 0.82
N GLY A 146 7.69 -4.29 0.16
CA GLY A 146 8.84 -5.13 0.52
C GLY A 146 10.19 -4.39 0.44
N PRO A 147 10.46 -3.66 -0.65
CA PRO A 147 11.70 -2.88 -0.79
C PRO A 147 11.85 -1.77 0.24
N ILE A 148 10.76 -1.12 0.69
CA ILE A 148 10.79 -0.12 1.77
C ILE A 148 11.36 -0.71 3.06
N LEU A 149 10.97 -1.94 3.41
CA LEU A 149 11.54 -2.65 4.57
C LEU A 149 13.04 -2.85 4.42
N CYS A 150 13.48 -3.22 3.21
CA CYS A 150 14.89 -3.43 2.91
C CYS A 150 15.73 -2.14 2.94
N MET A 151 15.24 -1.05 2.38
CA MET A 151 15.87 0.27 2.49
C MET A 151 15.85 0.84 3.91
N SER A 152 15.02 0.29 4.80
CA SER A 152 14.96 0.66 6.22
C SER A 152 15.86 -0.21 7.10
N ASN A 153 16.63 -1.13 6.52
CA ASN A 153 17.41 -2.12 7.24
C ASN A 153 16.58 -2.94 8.25
N ASP A 154 15.30 -3.17 7.94
CA ASP A 154 14.40 -3.96 8.77
C ASP A 154 14.84 -5.44 8.73
N ARG A 155 14.80 -6.11 9.88
CA ARG A 155 15.18 -7.54 10.01
C ARG A 155 14.37 -8.46 9.09
N ARG A 156 13.16 -8.05 8.72
CA ARG A 156 12.26 -8.76 7.79
C ARG A 156 12.74 -8.72 6.35
N CYS A 157 13.67 -7.81 5.98
CA CYS A 157 14.22 -7.75 4.63
C CYS A 157 14.83 -9.09 4.19
N ARG A 158 15.47 -9.84 5.10
CA ARG A 158 16.01 -11.17 4.79
C ARG A 158 14.96 -12.13 4.24
N HIS A 159 13.71 -12.04 4.71
CA HIS A 159 12.62 -12.86 4.19
C HIS A 159 12.18 -12.41 2.79
N VAL A 160 12.19 -11.11 2.52
CA VAL A 160 11.90 -10.52 1.20
C VAL A 160 12.97 -10.97 0.20
N GLU A 161 14.25 -10.80 0.53
CA GLU A 161 15.38 -11.22 -0.31
C GLU A 161 15.35 -12.73 -0.57
N HIS A 162 15.05 -13.54 0.45
CA HIS A 162 14.95 -14.99 0.29
C HIS A 162 13.84 -15.38 -0.69
N ARG A 163 12.65 -14.79 -0.55
CA ARG A 163 11.52 -15.03 -1.47
C ARG A 163 11.85 -14.62 -2.90
N LEU A 164 12.46 -13.46 -3.10
CA LEU A 164 12.84 -12.97 -4.43
C LEU A 164 13.91 -13.87 -5.08
N LYS A 165 14.88 -14.35 -4.31
CA LYS A 165 15.85 -15.35 -4.80
C LYS A 165 15.17 -16.66 -5.19
N GLN A 166 14.28 -17.18 -4.35
CA GLN A 166 13.52 -18.40 -4.69
C GLN A 166 12.70 -18.24 -5.96
N PHE A 167 12.16 -17.05 -6.23
CA PHE A 167 11.42 -16.76 -7.44
C PHE A 167 12.31 -16.80 -8.69
N LEU A 168 13.58 -16.38 -8.62
CA LEU A 168 14.50 -16.39 -9.77
C LEU A 168 15.01 -17.78 -10.17
N TYR A 169 15.07 -18.72 -9.24
CA TYR A 169 15.70 -20.03 -9.43
C TYR A 169 14.68 -21.18 -9.50
N LYS A 170 13.39 -20.87 -9.62
CA LYS A 170 12.31 -21.83 -9.92
C LYS A 170 11.95 -21.74 -11.39
#